data_AF-A0A9D8DSW2-F1
#
_entry.id   AF-A0A9D8DSW2-F1
#
_cell.length_a   1.000
_cell.length_b   1.000
_cell.length_c   1.000
_cell.angle_alpha   90.00
_cell.angle_beta   90.00
_cell.angle_gamma   90.00
#
_symmetry.space_group_name_H-M   'P 1'
#
loop_
_entity.id
_entity.type
_entity.pdbx_description
1 polymer ?
#
loop_
_entity_poly.entity_id
_entity_poly.type
_entity_poly.pdbx_seq_one_letter_code
_entity_poly.pdbx_strand_id
1 'polypeptide(L)'
;MSERTPSVPAGWYPDPQNPGQQRFWDGSSWSAAAPTALVASTPAPASAPGATPPTSTNAIVGLVLAILSWMLCPLIAAIVALLLARSSDKEIKASGGTLSGAGINTATRIIAWINIAASIIGGIVLAVLAALGIGIFAQVASTLDPTINTRTGLADGQYLMSPERRVNFDNECSYGGPIVSMEGTMEGDVSVYGRGPVQCPNLEQANTVIIEVRGGTATIVRVE
;
A
#
# COMPACT_ATOMS: atom_id res chain seq x y z
N MET A 1 71.32 -8.91 69.81
CA MET A 1 70.66 -8.82 68.49
C MET A 1 69.22 -8.45 68.78
N SER A 2 68.87 -7.17 68.67
CA SER A 2 67.55 -6.67 69.05
C SER A 2 66.56 -6.95 67.91
N GLU A 3 65.66 -7.90 68.12
CA GLU A 3 64.53 -8.15 67.21
C GLU A 3 63.64 -6.90 67.18
N ARG A 4 63.51 -6.27 66.01
CA ARG A 4 62.47 -5.24 65.81
C ARG A 4 61.15 -5.96 65.67
N THR A 5 60.27 -5.84 66.67
CA THR A 5 58.86 -6.19 66.52
C THR A 5 58.28 -5.41 65.33
N PRO A 6 57.63 -6.05 64.35
CA PRO A 6 57.03 -5.32 63.25
C PRO A 6 55.88 -4.45 63.78
N SER A 7 56.11 -3.14 63.83
CA SER A 7 55.07 -2.17 64.21
C SER A 7 54.05 -2.07 63.07
N VAL A 8 52.79 -2.36 63.37
CA VAL A 8 51.70 -2.19 62.41
C VAL A 8 51.63 -0.71 62.00
N PRO A 9 51.66 -0.37 60.69
CA PRO A 9 51.56 1.00 60.22
C PRO A 9 50.26 1.67 60.64
N ALA A 10 50.28 3.00 60.83
CA ALA A 10 49.07 3.76 61.10
C ALA A 10 48.10 3.66 59.90
N GLY A 11 46.82 3.35 60.16
CA GLY A 11 45.85 3.07 59.10
C GLY A 11 44.50 2.58 59.62
N TRP A 12 43.54 2.40 58.71
CA TRP A 12 42.23 1.84 59.01
C TRP A 12 42.26 0.31 58.93
N TYR A 13 41.82 -0.34 60.00
CA TYR A 13 41.71 -1.80 60.07
C TYR A 13 40.30 -2.23 60.48
N PRO A 14 39.85 -3.43 60.05
CA PRO A 14 38.58 -3.99 60.50
C PRO A 14 38.56 -4.20 62.02
N ASP A 15 37.44 -3.89 62.68
CA ASP A 15 37.27 -4.11 64.12
C ASP A 15 36.93 -5.59 64.42
N PRO A 16 37.79 -6.33 65.16
CA PRO A 16 37.50 -7.72 65.53
C PRO A 16 36.29 -7.87 66.47
N GLN A 17 35.98 -6.81 67.23
CA GLN A 17 34.88 -6.83 68.20
C GLN A 17 33.52 -6.52 67.54
N ASN A 18 33.53 -5.78 66.43
CA ASN A 18 32.32 -5.35 65.72
C ASN A 18 32.46 -5.63 64.21
N PRO A 19 32.01 -6.80 63.73
CA PRO A 19 32.04 -7.15 62.32
C PRO A 19 31.32 -6.09 61.47
N GLY A 20 32.02 -5.51 60.49
CA GLY A 20 31.48 -4.48 59.60
C GLY A 20 31.86 -3.03 59.95
N GLN A 21 32.56 -2.79 61.06
CA GLN A 21 33.14 -1.47 61.38
C GLN A 21 34.65 -1.44 61.15
N GLN A 22 35.19 -0.24 60.89
CA GLN A 22 36.62 0.00 60.82
C GLN A 22 37.07 0.88 61.99
N ARG A 23 38.26 0.62 62.53
CA ARG A 23 38.93 1.43 63.55
C ARG A 23 40.28 1.91 63.04
N PHE A 24 40.63 3.14 63.38
CA PHE A 24 41.92 3.72 63.00
C PHE A 24 42.98 3.39 64.05
N TRP A 25 44.14 2.90 63.60
CA TRP A 25 45.35 2.70 64.39
C TRP A 25 46.31 3.87 64.14
N ASP A 26 46.77 4.53 65.20
CA ASP A 26 47.66 5.70 65.09
C ASP A 26 49.17 5.35 65.12
N GLY A 27 49.51 4.06 65.21
CA GLY A 27 50.88 3.57 65.38
C GLY A 27 51.23 3.18 66.82
N SER A 28 50.42 3.56 67.80
CA SER A 28 50.62 3.26 69.23
C SER A 28 49.35 2.81 69.96
N SER A 29 48.17 3.26 69.51
CA SER A 29 46.88 2.99 70.12
C SER A 29 45.75 2.93 69.08
N TRP A 30 44.68 2.22 69.43
CA TRP A 30 43.45 2.16 68.62
C TRP A 30 42.53 3.31 69.00
N SER A 31 42.08 4.08 68.01
CA SER A 31 41.02 5.10 68.20
C SER A 31 39.68 4.47 68.63
N ALA A 32 38.81 5.28 69.25
CA ALA A 32 37.41 4.91 69.49
C ALA A 32 36.73 4.58 68.15
N ALA A 33 35.76 3.64 68.16
CA ALA A 33 35.04 3.24 66.96
C ALA A 33 34.57 4.48 66.16
N ALA A 34 34.94 4.54 64.88
CA ALA A 34 34.47 5.61 64.02
C ALA A 34 32.94 5.59 64.01
N PRO A 35 32.26 6.76 64.08
CA PRO A 35 30.81 6.78 63.98
C PRO A 35 30.43 6.04 62.71
N THR A 36 29.49 5.09 62.86
CA THR A 36 28.94 4.29 61.78
C THR A 36 28.75 5.22 60.60
N ALA A 37 29.54 5.04 59.54
CA ALA A 37 29.24 5.71 58.29
C ALA A 37 27.80 5.30 58.01
N LEU A 38 26.86 6.26 58.13
CA LEU A 38 25.49 6.06 57.71
C LEU A 38 25.66 5.48 56.32
N VAL A 39 25.32 4.20 56.19
CA VAL A 39 25.28 3.52 54.91
C VAL A 39 24.30 4.39 54.15
N ALA A 40 24.83 5.29 53.31
CA ALA A 40 24.03 5.97 52.33
C ALA A 40 23.41 4.80 51.59
N SER A 41 22.12 4.58 51.83
CA SER A 41 21.35 3.56 51.17
C SER A 41 21.72 3.67 49.71
N THR A 42 22.45 2.68 49.22
CA THR A 42 22.86 2.59 47.82
C THR A 42 21.63 2.95 47.02
N PRO A 43 21.67 3.96 46.12
CA PRO A 43 20.53 4.20 45.25
C PRO A 43 20.17 2.84 44.66
N ALA A 44 18.91 2.44 44.81
CA ALA A 44 18.39 1.22 44.22
C ALA A 44 18.95 1.13 42.78
N PRO A 45 19.40 -0.06 42.33
CA PRO A 45 20.03 -0.20 41.02
C PRO A 45 19.18 0.53 40.01
N ALA A 46 19.79 1.53 39.35
CA ALA A 46 19.14 2.29 38.30
C ALA A 46 18.52 1.27 37.34
N SER A 47 17.19 1.28 37.27
CA SER A 47 16.43 0.48 36.32
C SER A 47 17.09 0.63 34.95
N ALA A 48 17.50 -0.51 34.38
CA ALA A 48 18.15 -0.57 33.08
C ALA A 48 17.39 0.30 32.05
N PRO A 49 18.09 0.97 31.12
CA PRO A 49 17.45 1.78 30.08
C PRO A 49 16.37 0.98 29.36
N GLY A 50 15.21 1.61 29.19
CA GLY A 50 13.94 0.98 28.87
C GLY A 50 13.97 -0.01 27.70
N ALA A 51 13.53 -1.24 27.99
CA ALA A 51 12.92 -2.08 26.98
C ALA A 51 11.66 -1.36 26.48
N THR A 52 11.71 -0.80 25.28
CA THR A 52 10.54 -0.21 24.65
C THR A 52 9.48 -1.31 24.45
N PRO A 53 8.21 -1.07 24.83
CA PRO A 53 7.16 -2.06 24.63
C PRO A 53 7.08 -2.44 23.14
N PRO A 54 6.92 -3.72 22.81
CA PRO A 54 6.82 -4.17 21.42
C PRO A 54 5.65 -3.48 20.73
N THR A 55 5.91 -2.97 19.53
CA THR A 55 4.91 -2.32 18.67
C THR A 55 3.92 -3.35 18.13
N SER A 56 2.64 -2.99 18.08
CA SER A 56 1.60 -3.92 17.63
C SER A 56 1.74 -4.25 16.14
N THR A 57 1.64 -5.53 15.80
CA THR A 57 1.65 -6.02 14.40
C THR A 57 0.57 -5.33 13.56
N ASN A 58 -0.59 -5.06 14.14
CA ASN A 58 -1.68 -4.33 13.50
C ASN A 58 -1.29 -2.88 13.10
N ALA A 59 -0.43 -2.21 13.87
CA ALA A 59 0.07 -0.88 13.51
C ALA A 59 1.04 -0.94 12.31
N ILE A 60 1.88 -1.98 12.23
CA ILE A 60 2.78 -2.22 11.09
C ILE A 60 1.98 -2.56 9.84
N VAL A 61 1.02 -3.48 9.96
CA VAL A 61 0.13 -3.87 8.85
C VAL A 61 -0.68 -2.66 8.35
N GLY A 62 -1.19 -1.82 9.25
CA GLY A 62 -1.88 -0.57 8.90
C GLY A 62 -1.00 0.42 8.13
N LEU A 63 0.28 0.55 8.50
CA LEU A 63 1.24 1.39 7.79
C LEU A 63 1.55 0.84 6.38
N VAL A 64 1.76 -0.46 6.26
CA VAL A 64 2.04 -1.11 4.96
C VAL A 64 0.85 -0.99 4.02
N LEU A 65 -0.37 -1.24 4.49
CA LEU A 65 -1.59 -1.05 3.69
C LEU A 65 -1.79 0.42 3.29
N ALA A 66 -1.44 1.38 4.15
CA ALA A 66 -1.50 2.80 3.80
C ALA A 66 -0.51 3.16 2.69
N ILE A 67 0.71 2.62 2.71
CA ILE A 67 1.71 2.84 1.65
C ILE A 67 1.29 2.14 0.34
N LEU A 68 0.84 0.88 0.42
CA LEU A 68 0.41 0.11 -0.75
C LEU A 68 -0.88 0.64 -1.39
N SER A 69 -1.70 1.39 -0.63
CA SER A 69 -2.94 1.98 -1.16
C SER A 69 -2.69 2.88 -2.36
N TRP A 70 -1.53 3.54 -2.43
CA TRP A 70 -1.15 4.39 -3.57
C TRP A 70 -1.07 3.65 -4.92
N MET A 71 -0.89 2.33 -4.92
CA MET A 71 -0.64 1.56 -6.15
C MET A 71 -1.77 0.62 -6.57
N LEU A 72 -2.55 0.06 -5.63
CA LEU A 72 -3.50 -1.01 -5.94
C LEU A 72 -4.99 -0.57 -5.90
N CYS A 73 -5.36 0.30 -4.96
CA CYS A 73 -6.73 0.77 -4.76
C CYS A 73 -6.75 1.92 -3.71
N PRO A 74 -6.52 3.17 -4.12
CA PRO A 74 -6.24 4.28 -3.20
C PRO A 74 -7.36 4.57 -2.21
N LEU A 75 -8.62 4.43 -2.64
CA LEU A 75 -9.76 4.72 -1.77
C LEU A 75 -10.05 3.58 -0.77
N ILE A 76 -10.11 2.34 -1.26
CA ILE A 76 -10.53 1.19 -0.45
C ILE A 76 -9.47 0.88 0.61
N ALA A 77 -8.18 0.87 0.24
CA ALA A 77 -7.10 0.56 1.18
C ALA A 77 -6.90 1.67 2.23
N ALA A 78 -7.16 2.94 1.91
CA ALA A 78 -7.14 4.03 2.89
C ALA A 78 -8.27 3.89 3.93
N ILE A 79 -9.46 3.46 3.51
CA ILE A 79 -10.58 3.19 4.42
C ILE A 79 -10.25 2.01 5.37
N VAL A 80 -9.69 0.92 4.85
CA VAL A 80 -9.27 -0.24 5.66
C VAL A 80 -8.18 0.15 6.67
N ALA A 81 -7.21 0.96 6.26
CA ALA A 81 -6.17 1.47 7.16
C ALA A 81 -6.76 2.32 8.33
N LEU A 82 -7.78 3.13 8.06
CA LEU A 82 -8.48 3.90 9.10
C LEU A 82 -9.25 3.01 10.08
N LEU A 83 -9.86 1.92 9.59
CA LEU A 83 -10.56 0.95 10.45
C LEU A 83 -9.58 0.19 11.35
N LEU A 84 -8.44 -0.24 10.80
CA LEU A 84 -7.40 -0.94 11.55
C LEU A 84 -6.72 -0.03 12.59
N ALA A 85 -6.51 1.25 12.28
CA ALA A 85 -6.02 2.21 13.26
C ALA A 85 -7.01 2.43 14.43
N ARG A 86 -8.32 2.29 14.20
CA ARG A 86 -9.34 2.37 15.25
C ARG A 86 -9.36 1.13 16.15
N SER A 87 -9.11 -0.06 15.61
CA SER A 87 -9.00 -1.28 16.43
C SER A 87 -7.72 -1.26 17.27
N SER A 88 -6.58 -0.85 16.68
CA SER A 88 -5.30 -0.73 17.39
C SER A 88 -5.35 0.26 18.56
N ASP A 89 -6.09 1.36 18.44
CA ASP A 89 -6.30 2.30 19.56
C ASP A 89 -7.07 1.68 20.73
N LYS A 90 -8.06 0.83 20.45
CA LYS A 90 -8.81 0.12 21.49
C LYS A 90 -7.92 -0.90 22.20
N GLU A 91 -7.09 -1.60 21.44
CA GLU A 91 -6.14 -2.60 21.94
C GLU A 91 -5.04 -1.96 22.81
N ILE A 92 -4.46 -0.82 22.39
CA ILE A 92 -3.45 -0.05 23.15
C ILE A 92 -4.04 0.52 24.46
N LYS A 93 -5.28 1.00 24.44
CA LYS A 93 -5.95 1.51 25.64
C LYS A 93 -6.31 0.40 26.64
N ALA A 94 -6.66 -0.78 26.13
CA ALA A 94 -7.02 -1.94 26.95
C ALA A 94 -5.80 -2.67 27.56
N SER A 95 -4.61 -2.48 27.01
CA SER A 95 -3.39 -3.22 27.38
C SER A 95 -2.64 -2.65 28.59
N GLY A 96 -3.13 -1.58 29.22
CA GLY A 96 -2.62 -1.09 30.52
C GLY A 96 -1.13 -0.71 30.52
N GLY A 97 -0.56 -0.34 29.36
CA GLY A 97 0.84 0.03 29.19
C GLY A 97 1.76 -1.07 28.64
N THR A 98 1.25 -2.27 28.37
CA THR A 98 2.04 -3.38 27.81
C THR A 98 2.28 -3.27 26.29
N LEU A 99 1.45 -2.51 25.56
CA LEU A 99 1.59 -2.24 24.13
C LEU A 99 1.80 -0.75 23.89
N SER A 100 2.75 -0.40 23.01
CA SER A 100 3.02 0.97 22.56
C SER A 100 2.72 1.12 21.06
N GLY A 101 2.41 2.33 20.62
CA GLY A 101 2.06 2.57 19.21
C GLY A 101 1.17 3.78 18.94
N ALA A 102 0.83 4.60 19.95
CA ALA A 102 -0.04 5.76 19.77
C ALA A 102 0.51 6.77 18.73
N GLY A 103 1.82 6.99 18.71
CA GLY A 103 2.48 7.84 17.69
C GLY A 103 2.36 7.27 16.28
N ILE A 104 2.50 5.94 16.14
CA ILE A 104 2.37 5.24 14.85
C ILE A 104 0.92 5.32 14.35
N ASN A 105 -0.08 5.06 15.19
CA ASN A 105 -1.49 5.21 14.83
C ASN A 105 -1.85 6.64 14.42
N THR A 106 -1.24 7.64 15.07
CA THR A 106 -1.43 9.05 14.71
C THR A 106 -0.86 9.35 13.33
N ALA A 107 0.36 8.87 13.04
CA ALA A 107 0.97 8.98 11.72
C ALA A 107 0.16 8.24 10.64
N THR A 108 -0.31 7.02 10.92
CA THR A 108 -1.19 6.25 10.01
C THR A 108 -2.46 7.03 9.66
N ARG A 109 -3.10 7.70 10.62
CA ARG A 109 -4.28 8.53 10.36
C ARG A 109 -3.99 9.73 9.49
N ILE A 110 -2.89 10.45 9.75
CA ILE A 110 -2.49 11.63 8.98
C ILE A 110 -2.25 11.22 7.51
N ILE A 111 -1.47 10.16 7.29
CA ILE A 111 -1.16 9.66 5.94
C ILE A 111 -2.44 9.21 5.22
N ALA A 112 -3.34 8.49 5.91
CA ALA A 112 -4.59 8.04 5.33
C ALA A 112 -5.51 9.21 4.92
N TRP A 113 -5.64 10.25 5.75
CA TRP A 113 -6.43 11.43 5.40
C TRP A 113 -5.84 12.23 4.25
N ILE A 114 -4.51 12.40 4.20
CA ILE A 114 -3.82 13.03 3.07
C ILE A 114 -4.10 12.26 1.78
N ASN A 115 -4.03 10.93 1.83
CA ASN A 115 -4.30 10.10 0.65
C ASN A 115 -5.76 10.20 0.18
N ILE A 116 -6.73 10.18 1.11
CA ILE A 116 -8.14 10.38 0.78
C ILE A 116 -8.36 11.76 0.14
N ALA A 117 -7.81 12.82 0.73
CA ALA A 117 -7.94 14.18 0.19
C ALA A 117 -7.31 14.30 -1.20
N ALA A 118 -6.09 13.77 -1.39
CA ALA A 118 -5.42 13.74 -2.69
C ALA A 118 -6.20 12.94 -3.74
N SER A 119 -6.79 11.80 -3.35
CA SER A 119 -7.61 10.97 -4.24
C SER A 119 -8.88 11.68 -4.67
N ILE A 120 -9.55 12.38 -3.75
CA ILE A 120 -10.74 13.18 -4.06
C ILE A 120 -10.38 14.33 -5.00
N ILE A 121 -9.31 15.08 -4.70
CA ILE A 121 -8.85 16.18 -5.55
C ILE A 121 -8.47 15.67 -6.95
N GLY A 122 -7.70 14.58 -7.02
CA GLY A 122 -7.34 13.94 -8.29
C GLY A 122 -8.57 13.50 -9.09
N GLY A 123 -9.56 12.88 -8.43
CA GLY A 123 -10.82 12.49 -9.04
C GLY A 123 -11.63 13.68 -9.57
N ILE A 124 -11.71 14.78 -8.82
CA ILE A 124 -12.40 16.01 -9.25
C ILE A 124 -11.67 16.63 -10.43
N VAL A 125 -10.35 16.77 -10.36
CA VAL A 125 -9.54 17.30 -11.48
C VAL A 125 -9.75 16.45 -12.72
N LEU A 126 -9.73 15.11 -12.58
CA LEU A 126 -9.96 14.20 -13.70
C LEU A 126 -11.39 14.32 -14.26
N ALA A 127 -12.41 14.47 -13.42
CA ALA A 127 -13.79 14.69 -13.85
C ALA A 127 -13.97 16.03 -14.58
N VAL A 128 -13.34 17.10 -14.10
CA VAL A 128 -13.35 18.42 -14.75
C VAL A 128 -12.62 18.36 -16.10
N LEU A 129 -11.45 17.73 -16.15
CA LEU A 129 -10.70 17.51 -17.37
C LEU A 129 -11.50 16.69 -18.41
N ALA A 130 -12.20 15.64 -17.96
CA ALA A 130 -13.11 14.87 -18.81
C ALA A 130 -14.29 15.71 -19.32
N ALA A 131 -14.94 16.52 -18.47
CA ALA A 131 -16.03 17.41 -18.86
C ALA A 131 -15.59 18.51 -19.84
N LEU A 132 -14.33 18.94 -19.76
CA LEU A 132 -13.71 19.92 -20.66
C LEU A 132 -13.15 19.28 -21.94
N GLY A 133 -13.21 17.95 -22.09
CA GLY A 133 -12.68 17.25 -23.27
C GLY A 133 -11.15 17.21 -23.35
N ILE A 134 -10.45 17.55 -22.27
CA ILE A 134 -8.99 17.60 -22.19
C ILE A 134 -8.54 16.43 -21.33
N GLY A 135 -8.29 15.26 -21.90
CA GLY A 135 -7.78 14.15 -21.11
C GLY A 135 -7.43 12.90 -21.90
N ILE A 136 -6.44 12.17 -21.38
CA ILE A 136 -5.97 10.86 -21.86
C ILE A 136 -7.12 9.82 -21.82
N PHE A 137 -8.17 10.05 -21.03
CA PHE A 137 -9.40 9.23 -20.97
C PHE A 137 -10.33 9.38 -22.18
N ALA A 138 -10.13 10.39 -23.03
CA ALA A 138 -10.73 10.41 -24.36
C ALA A 138 -10.40 9.12 -25.13
N GLN A 139 -9.23 8.50 -24.87
CA GLN A 139 -8.86 7.24 -25.51
C GLN A 139 -9.74 6.06 -25.05
N VAL A 140 -10.07 5.93 -23.76
CA VAL A 140 -10.91 4.83 -23.25
C VAL A 140 -12.38 5.04 -23.61
N ALA A 141 -12.86 6.30 -23.61
CA ALA A 141 -14.20 6.62 -24.10
C ALA A 141 -14.29 6.45 -25.64
N SER A 142 -13.23 6.76 -26.38
CA SER A 142 -13.18 6.57 -27.84
C SER A 142 -13.03 5.11 -28.27
N THR A 143 -12.43 4.24 -27.45
CA THR A 143 -12.42 2.79 -27.71
C THR A 143 -13.79 2.16 -27.45
N LEU A 144 -14.64 2.84 -26.67
CA LEU A 144 -16.03 2.47 -26.41
C LEU A 144 -17.02 3.13 -27.40
N ASP A 145 -16.56 4.01 -28.30
CA ASP A 145 -17.40 4.54 -29.38
C ASP A 145 -17.38 3.55 -30.56
N PRO A 146 -18.46 2.79 -30.80
CA PRO A 146 -18.51 1.80 -31.89
C PRO A 146 -18.29 2.42 -33.28
N THR A 147 -18.51 3.73 -33.40
CA THR A 147 -18.34 4.49 -34.65
C THR A 147 -16.86 4.72 -34.98
N ILE A 148 -15.96 4.71 -33.98
CA ILE A 148 -14.51 4.82 -34.19
C ILE A 148 -13.91 3.46 -34.58
N ASN A 149 -14.36 2.38 -33.95
CA ASN A 149 -13.88 1.01 -34.23
C ASN A 149 -14.20 0.53 -35.65
N THR A 150 -15.09 1.23 -36.35
CA THR A 150 -15.54 0.89 -37.70
C THR A 150 -14.87 1.76 -38.79
N ARG A 151 -13.97 2.68 -38.41
CA ARG A 151 -13.12 3.41 -39.36
C ARG A 151 -11.95 2.54 -39.77
N THR A 152 -12.07 1.88 -40.91
CA THR A 152 -11.07 0.94 -41.42
C THR A 152 -10.00 1.63 -42.25
N GLY A 153 -10.28 2.82 -42.79
CA GLY A 153 -9.39 3.51 -43.74
C GLY A 153 -9.31 2.84 -45.11
N LEU A 154 -10.19 1.88 -45.39
CA LEU A 154 -10.30 1.21 -46.68
C LEU A 154 -10.91 2.15 -47.73
N ALA A 155 -10.68 1.83 -49.00
CA ALA A 155 -11.33 2.51 -50.10
C ALA A 155 -12.85 2.22 -50.08
N ASP A 156 -13.62 3.10 -50.72
CA ASP A 156 -15.06 2.90 -50.82
C ASP A 156 -15.36 1.69 -51.71
N GLY A 157 -16.11 0.73 -51.16
CA GLY A 157 -16.31 -0.56 -51.82
C GLY A 157 -16.99 -1.59 -50.93
N GLN A 158 -17.28 -2.75 -51.51
CA GLN A 158 -17.82 -3.91 -50.80
C GLN A 158 -16.74 -4.93 -50.52
N TYR A 159 -16.76 -5.49 -49.31
CA TYR A 159 -15.79 -6.44 -48.82
C TYR A 159 -16.47 -7.60 -48.13
N LEU A 160 -15.82 -8.76 -48.21
CA LEU A 160 -16.22 -9.96 -47.51
C LEU A 160 -15.28 -10.14 -46.31
N MET A 161 -15.85 -10.21 -45.12
CA MET A 161 -15.15 -10.51 -43.89
C MET A 161 -15.41 -11.95 -43.48
N SER A 162 -14.36 -12.66 -43.06
CA SER A 162 -14.46 -13.96 -42.41
C SER A 162 -14.19 -13.77 -40.90
N PRO A 163 -15.23 -13.61 -40.05
CA PRO A 163 -14.99 -13.18 -38.69
C PRO A 163 -14.43 -14.30 -37.81
N GLU A 164 -13.21 -14.09 -37.32
CA GLU A 164 -12.53 -14.94 -36.32
C GLU A 164 -12.92 -14.53 -34.90
N ARG A 165 -13.21 -13.25 -34.68
CA ARG A 165 -13.63 -12.67 -33.40
C ARG A 165 -15.05 -12.17 -33.49
N ARG A 166 -15.88 -12.61 -32.55
CA ARG A 166 -17.33 -12.35 -32.55
C ARG A 166 -17.77 -12.04 -31.13
N VAL A 167 -18.44 -10.90 -30.96
CA VAL A 167 -19.07 -10.52 -29.70
C VAL A 167 -20.49 -10.09 -30.02
N ASN A 168 -21.49 -10.61 -29.30
CA ASN A 168 -22.88 -10.18 -29.40
C ASN A 168 -23.43 -9.99 -27.99
N PHE A 169 -23.99 -8.81 -27.72
CA PHE A 169 -24.62 -8.45 -26.46
C PHE A 169 -25.79 -7.52 -26.73
N ASP A 170 -27.00 -7.90 -26.30
CA ASP A 170 -28.19 -7.06 -26.32
C ASP A 170 -28.50 -6.38 -27.68
N ASN A 171 -28.53 -7.18 -28.76
CA ASN A 171 -28.71 -6.71 -30.14
C ASN A 171 -27.59 -5.78 -30.66
N GLU A 172 -26.45 -5.74 -30.00
CA GLU A 172 -25.23 -5.10 -30.50
C GLU A 172 -24.18 -6.17 -30.77
N CYS A 173 -23.44 -6.02 -31.87
CA CYS A 173 -22.43 -7.00 -32.25
C CYS A 173 -21.17 -6.35 -32.80
N SER A 174 -20.05 -7.04 -32.58
CA SER A 174 -18.76 -6.70 -33.14
C SER A 174 -18.18 -7.93 -33.83
N TYR A 175 -17.87 -7.78 -35.11
CA TYR A 175 -17.18 -8.77 -35.92
C TYR A 175 -15.78 -8.27 -36.24
N GLY A 176 -14.78 -9.12 -36.06
CA GLY A 176 -13.40 -8.80 -36.37
C GLY A 176 -12.71 -9.96 -37.08
N GLY A 177 -11.98 -9.66 -38.14
CA GLY A 177 -11.27 -10.67 -38.90
C GLY A 177 -10.69 -10.14 -40.20
N PRO A 178 -10.04 -11.01 -40.98
CA PRO A 178 -9.52 -10.68 -42.29
C PRO A 178 -10.66 -10.38 -43.27
N ILE A 179 -10.41 -9.41 -44.15
CA ILE A 179 -11.30 -9.04 -45.25
C ILE A 179 -10.66 -9.24 -46.62
N VAL A 180 -11.50 -9.55 -47.59
CA VAL A 180 -11.16 -9.63 -49.00
C VAL A 180 -12.05 -8.72 -49.83
N SER A 181 -11.47 -8.04 -50.80
CA SER A 181 -12.19 -7.33 -51.86
C SER A 181 -13.00 -8.33 -52.70
N MET A 182 -14.07 -7.85 -53.34
CA MET A 182 -14.82 -8.63 -54.34
C MET A 182 -13.95 -9.15 -55.50
N GLU A 183 -12.78 -8.52 -55.73
CA GLU A 183 -11.79 -8.96 -56.72
C GLU A 183 -10.84 -10.05 -56.19
N GLY A 184 -11.00 -10.46 -54.93
CA GLY A 184 -10.20 -11.51 -54.28
C GLY A 184 -8.90 -11.04 -53.63
N THR A 185 -8.65 -9.73 -53.59
CA THR A 185 -7.45 -9.15 -52.94
C THR A 185 -7.65 -9.10 -51.43
N MET A 186 -6.71 -9.64 -50.64
CA MET A 186 -6.70 -9.50 -49.18
C MET A 186 -6.29 -8.08 -48.79
N GLU A 187 -7.13 -7.36 -48.05
CA GLU A 187 -6.87 -5.96 -47.70
C GLU A 187 -6.46 -5.73 -46.24
N GLY A 188 -6.76 -6.67 -45.33
CA GLY A 188 -6.28 -6.60 -43.95
C GLY A 188 -7.24 -7.21 -42.93
N ASP A 189 -6.94 -7.02 -41.65
CA ASP A 189 -7.82 -7.37 -40.52
C ASP A 189 -8.48 -6.10 -39.98
N VAL A 190 -9.82 -6.11 -39.91
CA VAL A 190 -10.61 -4.95 -39.48
C VAL A 190 -11.74 -5.38 -38.55
N SER A 191 -12.23 -4.43 -37.74
CA SER A 191 -13.43 -4.60 -36.92
C SER A 191 -14.60 -3.82 -37.49
N VAL A 192 -15.79 -4.41 -37.48
CA VAL A 192 -17.05 -3.76 -37.84
C VAL A 192 -18.07 -3.97 -36.73
N TYR A 193 -18.77 -2.90 -36.39
CA TYR A 193 -19.84 -2.93 -35.40
C TYR A 193 -21.22 -2.84 -36.07
N GLY A 194 -22.18 -3.58 -35.53
CA GLY A 194 -23.57 -3.60 -35.96
C GLY A 194 -24.55 -3.44 -34.81
N ARG A 195 -25.79 -3.05 -35.15
CA ARG A 195 -26.91 -3.03 -34.22
C ARG A 195 -28.17 -3.64 -34.83
N GLY A 196 -29.00 -4.18 -33.96
CA GLY A 196 -30.29 -4.75 -34.29
C GLY A 196 -30.22 -6.19 -34.80
N PRO A 197 -31.38 -6.85 -34.89
CA PRO A 197 -31.47 -8.28 -35.18
C PRO A 197 -31.03 -8.66 -36.60
N VAL A 198 -30.97 -7.71 -37.52
CA VAL A 198 -30.57 -7.94 -38.93
C VAL A 198 -29.05 -7.98 -39.08
N GLN A 199 -28.33 -7.08 -38.40
CA GLN A 199 -26.87 -7.03 -38.44
C GLN A 199 -26.23 -7.97 -37.43
N CYS A 200 -26.97 -8.34 -36.37
CA CYS A 200 -26.50 -9.17 -35.29
C CYS A 200 -27.36 -10.44 -35.12
N PRO A 201 -27.40 -11.34 -36.13
CA PRO A 201 -28.06 -12.64 -35.99
C PRO A 201 -27.31 -13.54 -34.98
N ASN A 202 -27.89 -14.68 -34.62
CA ASN A 202 -27.26 -15.64 -33.70
C ASN A 202 -25.88 -16.08 -34.22
N LEU A 203 -24.88 -16.01 -33.33
CA LEU A 203 -23.44 -16.08 -33.66
C LEU A 203 -22.99 -17.37 -34.36
N GLU A 204 -23.74 -18.45 -34.21
CA GLU A 204 -23.45 -19.74 -34.87
C GLU A 204 -23.66 -19.71 -36.39
N GLN A 205 -24.31 -18.67 -36.93
CA GLN A 205 -24.66 -18.58 -38.35
C GLN A 205 -23.88 -17.51 -39.13
N ALA A 206 -22.99 -16.74 -38.50
CA ALA A 206 -22.35 -15.60 -39.17
C ALA A 206 -21.04 -15.97 -39.87
N ASN A 207 -21.03 -16.98 -40.75
CA ASN A 207 -19.80 -17.46 -41.39
C ASN A 207 -19.11 -16.41 -42.25
N THR A 208 -19.89 -15.54 -42.89
CA THR A 208 -19.40 -14.44 -43.74
C THR A 208 -20.15 -13.15 -43.40
N VAL A 209 -19.42 -12.04 -43.24
CA VAL A 209 -20.01 -10.72 -43.02
C VAL A 209 -19.68 -9.83 -44.21
N ILE A 210 -20.72 -9.36 -44.90
CA ILE A 210 -20.59 -8.45 -46.03
C ILE A 210 -20.62 -7.02 -45.50
N ILE A 211 -19.53 -6.30 -45.70
CA ILE A 211 -19.39 -4.91 -45.29
C ILE A 211 -19.31 -3.98 -46.50
N GLU A 212 -19.88 -2.79 -46.38
CA GLU A 212 -19.71 -1.70 -47.33
C GLU A 212 -18.98 -0.55 -46.65
N VAL A 213 -17.89 -0.11 -47.27
CA VAL A 213 -17.10 1.03 -46.81
C VAL A 213 -17.54 2.28 -47.57
N ARG A 214 -17.89 3.33 -46.82
CA ARG A 214 -18.17 4.66 -47.38
C ARG A 214 -17.45 5.74 -46.57
N GLY A 215 -16.67 6.57 -47.24
CA GLY A 215 -15.82 7.56 -46.59
C GLY A 215 -14.88 6.95 -45.54
N GLY A 216 -14.39 5.73 -45.79
CA GLY A 216 -13.48 5.00 -44.88
C GLY A 216 -14.14 4.39 -43.63
N THR A 217 -15.48 4.39 -43.54
CA THR A 217 -16.25 3.74 -42.47
C THR A 217 -16.97 2.51 -43.01
N ALA A 218 -16.71 1.34 -42.43
CA ALA A 218 -17.40 0.11 -42.79
C ALA A 218 -18.84 0.08 -42.22
N THR A 219 -19.75 -0.62 -42.88
CA THR A 219 -21.12 -0.83 -42.39
C THR A 219 -21.56 -2.24 -42.75
N ILE A 220 -22.24 -2.93 -41.84
CA ILE A 220 -22.73 -4.28 -42.09
C ILE A 220 -23.95 -4.21 -43.00
N VAL A 221 -23.80 -4.75 -44.20
CA VAL A 221 -24.88 -4.86 -45.19
C VAL A 221 -25.68 -6.14 -44.95
N ARG A 222 -24.96 -7.25 -44.74
CA ARG A 222 -25.53 -8.59 -44.60
C ARG A 222 -24.59 -9.51 -43.83
N VAL A 223 -25.16 -10.47 -43.13
CA VAL A 223 -24.46 -11.55 -42.45
C VAL A 223 -25.02 -12.87 -42.97
N GLU A 224 -24.14 -13.78 -43.38
CA GLU A 224 -24.43 -15.08 -44.00
C GLU A 224 -23.77 -16.25 -43.27
#